data_AF-A0A8C3PTC6-F1
#
_entry.id   AF-A0A8C3PTC6-F1
#
_cell.length_a   1.000
_cell.length_b   1.000
_cell.length_c   1.000
_cell.angle_alpha   90.00
_cell.angle_beta   90.00
_cell.angle_gamma   90.00
#
_symmetry.space_group_name_H-M   'P 1'
#
loop_
_entity.id
_entity.type
_entity.pdbx_description
1 polymer ?
#
loop_
_entity_poly.entity_id
_entity_poly.type
_entity_poly.pdbx_seq_one_letter_code
_entity_poly.pdbx_strand_id
1 'polypeptide(L)'
;EELSHSGLPLCDAVVNLAGENVLNPFRRWNDAFCREVISSRVETTKTLAKAIADAEQPPRAWVLVTGVGYYRPSPTAEYTEDSPGGDFDFFSRLVSSWEAAALTPGSPARGVVVRSGVVLGRGGGAVSQMLWPFRLGLGGPLGSGLQPFPWIHIRDLAGIICHALESEHLQGVLNGVAPSSPATSNGTFAQELAAALGRPALLPVPAWAVRAVFGAERAIMLLEGQRVVPKHTLESGYHFIFPDLSGALKDIVA
;
A
#
# COMPACT_ATOMS: atom_id res chain seq x y z
N GLU A 1 -11.19 14.34 16.96
CA GLU A 1 -11.97 15.06 18.00
C GLU A 1 -12.61 14.10 19.00
N GLU A 2 -13.33 13.06 18.58
CA GLU A 2 -13.99 12.15 19.53
C GLU A 2 -13.01 11.32 20.39
N LEU A 3 -11.97 10.71 19.79
CA LEU A 3 -10.92 9.97 20.51
C LEU A 3 -10.15 10.85 21.51
N SER A 4 -9.94 12.12 21.19
CA SER A 4 -9.24 13.06 22.08
C SER A 4 -10.09 13.51 23.26
N HIS A 5 -11.42 13.41 23.17
CA HIS A 5 -12.35 13.78 24.24
C HIS A 5 -12.80 12.58 25.08
N SER A 6 -13.04 11.43 24.45
CA SER A 6 -13.69 10.27 25.06
C SER A 6 -12.74 9.09 25.29
N GLY A 7 -11.49 9.19 24.82
CA GLY A 7 -10.55 8.08 24.83
C GLY A 7 -10.86 7.01 23.79
N LEU A 8 -10.10 5.91 23.82
CA LEU A 8 -10.34 4.75 22.98
C LEU A 8 -11.60 4.01 23.49
N PRO A 9 -12.59 3.69 22.63
CA PRO A 9 -13.70 2.84 23.04
C PRO A 9 -13.20 1.42 23.37
N LEU A 10 -13.98 0.66 24.14
CA LEU A 10 -13.64 -0.73 24.45
C LEU A 10 -13.54 -1.55 23.15
N CYS A 11 -12.36 -2.11 22.89
CA CYS A 11 -12.08 -2.90 21.71
C CYS A 11 -10.93 -3.88 21.94
N ASP A 12 -10.97 -5.05 21.30
CA ASP A 12 -9.88 -6.03 21.36
C ASP A 12 -8.71 -5.70 20.43
N ALA A 13 -8.98 -4.91 19.38
CA ALA A 13 -8.06 -4.63 18.30
C ALA A 13 -8.34 -3.27 17.65
N VAL A 14 -7.29 -2.63 17.15
CA VAL A 14 -7.40 -1.37 16.40
C VAL A 14 -6.62 -1.50 15.08
N VAL A 15 -7.19 -1.00 13.99
CA VAL A 15 -6.54 -0.91 12.67
C VAL A 15 -6.63 0.53 12.18
N ASN A 16 -5.52 1.09 11.69
CA ASN A 16 -5.53 2.41 11.05
C ASN A 16 -5.25 2.31 9.55
N LEU A 17 -6.25 2.72 8.77
CA LEU A 17 -6.22 2.85 7.31
C LEU A 17 -6.41 4.31 6.85
N ALA A 18 -6.48 5.26 7.79
CA ALA A 18 -6.79 6.66 7.49
C ALA A 18 -5.66 7.31 6.69
N GLY A 19 -6.04 8.08 5.66
CA GLY A 19 -5.10 8.88 4.90
C GLY A 19 -5.74 9.51 3.67
N GLU A 20 -5.38 10.77 3.41
CA GLU A 20 -5.82 11.49 2.22
C GLU A 20 -5.33 10.79 0.94
N ASN A 21 -6.14 10.77 -0.12
CA ASN A 21 -5.79 10.05 -1.35
C ASN A 21 -4.68 10.78 -2.14
N VAL A 22 -3.45 10.28 -2.03
CA VAL A 22 -2.25 10.83 -2.69
C VAL A 22 -2.39 10.86 -4.22
N LEU A 23 -3.00 9.83 -4.81
CA LEU A 23 -3.15 9.68 -6.26
C LEU A 23 -4.41 10.36 -6.81
N ASN A 24 -5.03 11.27 -6.06
CA ASN A 24 -6.15 12.07 -6.57
C ASN A 24 -5.66 13.06 -7.66
N PRO A 25 -6.02 12.85 -8.94
CA PRO A 25 -5.53 13.70 -10.04
C PRO A 25 -6.11 15.11 -10.01
N PHE A 26 -7.24 15.32 -9.33
CA PHE A 26 -7.89 16.64 -9.21
C PHE A 26 -7.20 17.57 -8.22
N ARG A 27 -6.22 17.05 -7.48
CA ARG A 27 -5.44 17.82 -6.52
C ARG A 27 -4.04 18.08 -7.03
N ARG A 28 -3.67 19.37 -7.03
CA ARG A 28 -2.32 19.79 -7.39
C ARG A 28 -1.35 19.45 -6.25
N TRP A 29 -0.18 18.95 -6.62
CA TRP A 29 0.92 18.76 -5.68
C TRP A 29 1.48 20.11 -5.26
N ASN A 30 1.22 20.51 -4.02
CA ASN A 30 1.69 21.76 -3.41
C ASN A 30 1.87 21.57 -1.89
N ASP A 31 2.50 22.53 -1.22
CA ASP A 31 2.82 22.43 0.21
C ASP A 31 1.58 22.25 1.12
N ALA A 32 0.43 22.78 0.72
CA ALA A 32 -0.82 22.58 1.45
C ALA A 32 -1.26 21.11 1.37
N PHE A 33 -1.26 20.52 0.17
CA PHE A 33 -1.59 19.11 -0.03
C PHE A 33 -0.56 18.18 0.61
N CYS A 34 0.73 18.49 0.53
CA CYS A 34 1.77 17.73 1.21
C CYS A 34 1.55 17.69 2.73
N ARG A 35 1.20 18.82 3.35
CA ARG A 35 0.87 18.89 4.78
C ARG A 35 -0.38 18.09 5.13
N GLU A 36 -1.37 18.07 4.25
CA GLU A 36 -2.60 17.29 4.43
C GLU A 36 -2.34 15.78 4.32
N VAL A 37 -1.54 15.36 3.34
CA VAL A 37 -1.08 13.98 3.18
C VAL A 37 -0.34 13.50 4.44
N ILE A 38 0.55 14.34 5.00
CA ILE A 38 1.27 14.05 6.24
C ILE A 38 0.30 14.01 7.43
N SER A 39 -0.49 15.06 7.66
CA SER A 39 -1.33 15.19 8.86
C SER A 39 -2.44 14.14 8.93
N SER A 40 -3.10 13.83 7.81
CA SER A 40 -4.15 12.79 7.73
C SER A 40 -3.64 11.39 8.09
N ARG A 41 -2.32 11.18 8.12
CA ARG A 41 -1.65 9.91 8.39
C ARG A 41 -0.90 9.93 9.71
N VAL A 42 0.02 10.86 9.87
CA VAL A 42 0.93 10.94 11.02
C VAL A 42 0.16 11.40 12.26
N GLU A 43 -0.66 12.44 12.18
CA GLU A 43 -1.36 12.98 13.36
C GLU A 43 -2.52 12.08 13.80
N THR A 44 -3.24 11.47 12.84
CA THR A 44 -4.26 10.45 13.14
C THR A 44 -3.65 9.23 13.83
N THR A 45 -2.50 8.77 13.34
CA THR A 45 -1.77 7.64 13.93
C THR A 45 -1.22 7.97 15.32
N LYS A 46 -0.62 9.15 15.52
CA LYS A 46 -0.18 9.59 16.85
C LYS A 46 -1.33 9.64 17.84
N THR A 47 -2.49 10.15 17.41
CA THR A 47 -3.69 10.24 18.25
C THR A 47 -4.16 8.85 18.67
N LEU A 48 -4.20 7.89 17.75
CA LEU A 48 -4.57 6.51 18.04
C LEU A 48 -3.54 5.81 18.93
N ALA A 49 -2.25 5.93 18.62
CA ALA A 49 -1.17 5.34 19.41
C ALA A 49 -1.19 5.85 20.86
N LYS A 50 -1.42 7.16 21.04
CA LYS A 50 -1.60 7.75 22.37
C LYS A 50 -2.84 7.18 23.07
N ALA A 51 -3.99 7.13 22.39
CA ALA A 51 -5.21 6.58 22.97
C ALA A 51 -5.07 5.11 23.38
N ILE A 52 -4.30 4.31 22.63
CA ILE A 52 -3.97 2.92 22.95
C ILE A 52 -3.04 2.82 24.17
N ALA A 53 -2.06 3.71 24.28
CA ALA A 53 -1.13 3.74 25.41
C ALA A 53 -1.80 4.21 26.72
N ASP A 54 -2.75 5.15 26.62
CA ASP A 54 -3.45 5.74 27.76
C ASP A 54 -4.70 4.93 28.18
N ALA A 55 -5.09 3.88 27.44
CA ALA A 55 -6.28 3.09 27.74
C ALA A 55 -6.11 2.23 29.00
N GLU A 56 -7.11 2.26 29.90
CA GLU A 56 -7.15 1.39 31.08
C GLU A 56 -7.21 -0.10 30.71
N GLN A 57 -7.93 -0.41 29.63
CA GLN A 57 -8.02 -1.75 29.02
C GLN A 57 -7.50 -1.66 27.58
N PRO A 58 -6.18 -1.71 27.39
CA PRO A 58 -5.60 -1.56 26.06
C PRO A 58 -5.98 -2.74 25.16
N PRO A 59 -6.13 -2.50 23.83
CA PRO A 59 -6.37 -3.57 22.88
C PRO A 59 -5.21 -4.56 22.86
N ARG A 60 -5.50 -5.79 22.46
CA ARG A 60 -4.51 -6.86 22.33
C ARG A 60 -3.62 -6.66 21.10
N ALA A 61 -4.16 -6.06 20.05
CA ALA A 61 -3.47 -5.85 18.77
C ALA A 61 -3.72 -4.45 18.17
N TRP A 62 -2.69 -3.92 17.52
CA TRP A 62 -2.69 -2.66 16.79
C TRP A 62 -2.01 -2.86 15.44
N VAL A 63 -2.73 -2.57 14.35
CA VAL A 63 -2.22 -2.72 12.98
C VAL A 63 -2.23 -1.38 12.27
N LEU A 64 -1.08 -0.98 11.74
CA LEU A 64 -0.96 0.16 10.84
C LEU A 64 -0.73 -0.33 9.41
N VAL A 65 -1.45 0.22 8.44
CA VAL A 65 -1.14 0.00 7.01
C VAL A 65 -0.42 1.23 6.44
N THR A 66 0.80 1.03 5.94
CA THR A 66 1.60 2.06 5.28
C THR A 66 1.77 1.71 3.79
N GLY A 67 3.00 1.70 3.27
CA GLY A 67 3.22 1.38 1.86
C GLY A 67 4.67 1.02 1.55
N VAL A 68 4.84 0.27 0.47
CA VAL A 68 6.15 -0.10 -0.10
C VAL A 68 6.98 1.10 -0.59
N GLY A 69 6.41 2.30 -0.59
CA GLY A 69 7.15 3.56 -0.79
C GLY A 69 8.26 3.80 0.24
N TYR A 70 8.34 3.00 1.30
CA TYR A 70 9.51 2.91 2.17
C TYR A 70 10.79 2.50 1.42
N TYR A 71 10.69 1.60 0.44
CA TYR A 71 11.83 1.04 -0.26
C TYR A 71 12.21 1.89 -1.48
N ARG A 72 13.52 2.06 -1.72
CA ARG A 72 14.01 2.85 -2.85
C ARG A 72 13.64 2.18 -4.18
N PRO A 73 13.03 2.89 -5.14
CA PRO A 73 12.85 2.35 -6.48
C PRO A 73 14.16 1.88 -7.10
N SER A 74 14.16 0.67 -7.68
CA SER A 74 15.35 0.08 -8.27
C SER A 74 14.99 -0.98 -9.31
N PRO A 75 15.66 -1.00 -10.48
CA PRO A 75 15.43 -2.02 -11.49
C PRO A 75 16.06 -3.39 -11.12
N THR A 76 16.98 -3.42 -10.16
CA THR A 76 17.77 -4.63 -9.85
C THR A 76 17.66 -5.08 -8.40
N ALA A 77 17.44 -4.15 -7.46
CA ALA A 77 17.37 -4.49 -6.05
C ALA A 77 16.08 -5.24 -5.71
N GLU A 78 16.18 -6.11 -4.72
CA GLU A 78 15.07 -6.84 -4.12
C GLU A 78 15.00 -6.49 -2.63
N TYR A 79 13.78 -6.30 -2.12
CA TYR A 79 13.53 -5.81 -0.77
C TYR A 79 12.66 -6.79 0.00
N THR A 80 13.03 -7.02 1.26
CA THR A 80 12.27 -7.73 2.29
C THR A 80 11.89 -6.77 3.41
N GLU A 81 11.15 -7.24 4.40
CA GLU A 81 10.74 -6.46 5.59
C GLU A 81 11.94 -5.88 6.35
N ASP A 82 13.08 -6.59 6.37
CA ASP A 82 14.34 -6.19 7.02
C ASP A 82 15.19 -5.18 6.20
N SER A 83 14.80 -4.91 4.96
CA SER A 83 15.61 -4.08 4.08
C SER A 83 15.57 -2.60 4.49
N PRO A 84 16.68 -1.85 4.34
CA PRO A 84 16.73 -0.44 4.70
C PRO A 84 15.92 0.41 3.72
N GLY A 85 15.47 1.58 4.18
CA GLY A 85 14.69 2.52 3.39
C GLY A 85 14.22 3.72 4.21
N GLY A 86 13.27 4.47 3.66
CA GLY A 86 12.54 5.46 4.42
C GLY A 86 13.16 6.87 4.50
N ASP A 87 14.23 7.16 3.76
CA ASP A 87 15.04 8.37 3.95
C ASP A 87 15.32 9.20 2.69
N PHE A 88 14.92 8.72 1.51
CA PHE A 88 15.39 9.25 0.24
C PHE A 88 14.47 10.25 -0.46
N ASP A 89 13.16 10.13 -0.32
CA ASP A 89 12.19 11.04 -0.94
C ASP A 89 11.06 11.43 0.03
N PHE A 90 10.05 12.13 -0.50
CA PHE A 90 8.89 12.53 0.28
C PHE A 90 8.10 11.34 0.83
N PHE A 91 7.82 10.32 -0.01
CA PHE A 91 6.99 9.18 0.37
C PHE A 91 7.72 8.24 1.31
N SER A 92 9.02 8.03 1.11
CA SER A 92 9.84 7.23 2.00
C SER A 92 9.90 7.87 3.40
N ARG A 93 10.13 9.19 3.48
CA ARG A 93 10.15 9.93 4.76
C ARG A 93 8.77 9.99 5.40
N LEU A 94 7.71 10.06 4.59
CA LEU A 94 6.33 9.93 5.06
C LEU A 94 6.12 8.58 5.74
N VAL A 95 6.48 7.47 5.09
CA VAL A 95 6.32 6.13 5.67
C VAL A 95 7.12 5.99 6.97
N SER A 96 8.38 6.44 7.01
CA SER A 96 9.17 6.42 8.27
C SER A 96 8.51 7.23 9.40
N SER A 97 8.02 8.43 9.10
CA SER A 97 7.34 9.27 10.09
C SER A 97 6.02 8.66 10.55
N TRP A 98 5.34 7.95 9.65
CA TRP A 98 4.07 7.29 9.90
C TRP A 98 4.24 6.05 10.78
N GLU A 99 5.25 5.22 10.49
CA GLU A 99 5.58 4.05 11.32
C GLU A 99 6.08 4.48 12.71
N ALA A 100 6.91 5.52 12.79
CA ALA A 100 7.34 6.08 14.06
C ALA A 100 6.17 6.62 14.91
N ALA A 101 5.15 7.19 14.26
CA ALA A 101 3.94 7.67 14.92
C ALA A 101 3.05 6.55 15.49
N ALA A 102 3.19 5.32 15.01
CA ALA A 102 2.43 4.17 15.49
C ALA A 102 3.04 3.47 16.70
N LEU A 103 4.22 3.89 17.16
CA LEU A 103 4.86 3.32 18.34
C LEU A 103 4.05 3.64 19.60
N THR A 104 3.74 2.60 20.38
CA THR A 104 2.98 2.68 21.64
C THR A 104 3.86 2.26 22.81
N PRO A 105 4.86 3.09 23.22
CA PRO A 105 5.82 2.71 24.25
C PRO A 105 5.12 2.41 25.58
N GLY A 106 5.40 1.23 26.15
CA GLY A 106 4.84 0.79 27.44
C GLY A 106 3.44 0.19 27.35
N SER A 107 2.77 0.21 26.20
CA SER A 107 1.51 -0.50 25.99
C SER A 107 1.76 -1.99 25.81
N PRO A 108 0.93 -2.88 26.39
CA PRO A 108 0.97 -4.32 26.10
C PRO A 108 0.40 -4.68 24.73
N ALA A 109 -0.16 -3.70 23.99
CA ALA A 109 -0.72 -3.93 22.66
C ALA A 109 0.37 -4.36 21.67
N ARG A 110 0.13 -5.47 20.98
CA ARG A 110 1.03 -5.99 19.94
C ARG A 110 0.92 -5.15 18.67
N GLY A 111 2.05 -4.57 18.24
CA GLY A 111 2.12 -3.72 17.05
C GLY A 111 2.54 -4.48 15.80
N VAL A 112 1.76 -4.35 14.72
CA VAL A 112 2.11 -4.83 13.38
C VAL A 112 1.99 -3.69 12.37
N VAL A 113 2.95 -3.57 11.47
CA VAL A 113 2.91 -2.64 10.33
C VAL A 113 2.83 -3.45 9.04
N VAL A 114 1.85 -3.16 8.20
CA VAL A 114 1.71 -3.77 6.87
C VAL A 114 2.09 -2.74 5.81
N ARG A 115 3.25 -2.93 5.17
CA ARG A 115 3.69 -2.12 4.02
C ARG A 115 3.03 -2.64 2.75
N SER A 116 1.91 -2.03 2.37
CA SER A 116 1.12 -2.49 1.22
C SER A 116 1.74 -2.07 -0.12
N GLY A 117 1.66 -2.98 -1.10
CA GLY A 117 1.78 -2.63 -2.52
C GLY A 117 0.52 -1.96 -3.07
N VAL A 118 0.42 -1.86 -4.39
CA VAL A 118 -0.79 -1.41 -5.08
C VAL A 118 -1.91 -2.42 -4.85
N VAL A 119 -2.97 -1.98 -4.18
CA VAL A 119 -4.13 -2.83 -3.87
C VAL A 119 -5.03 -2.93 -5.10
N LEU A 120 -5.18 -4.14 -5.59
CA LEU A 120 -6.02 -4.48 -6.74
C LEU A 120 -7.35 -5.07 -6.25
N GLY A 121 -8.46 -4.47 -6.66
CA GLY A 121 -9.79 -4.92 -6.24
C GLY A 121 -10.90 -4.29 -7.07
N ARG A 122 -12.07 -4.92 -7.05
CA ARG A 122 -13.28 -4.39 -7.71
C ARG A 122 -13.83 -3.18 -6.93
N GLY A 123 -14.35 -2.20 -7.66
CA GLY A 123 -15.15 -1.11 -7.07
C GLY A 123 -14.37 0.04 -6.43
N GLY A 124 -13.05 0.12 -6.60
CA GLY A 124 -12.28 1.25 -6.08
C GLY A 124 -10.80 1.23 -6.46
N GLY A 125 -10.02 2.09 -5.81
CA GLY A 125 -8.57 2.14 -5.92
C GLY A 125 -8.05 2.36 -7.34
N ALA A 126 -6.80 1.92 -7.57
CA ALA A 126 -6.09 2.12 -8.84
C ALA A 126 -6.80 1.43 -10.01
N VAL A 127 -7.35 0.22 -9.80
CA VAL A 127 -8.04 -0.55 -10.84
C VAL A 127 -9.25 0.21 -11.39
N SER A 128 -10.07 0.82 -10.53
CA SER A 128 -11.26 1.57 -10.98
C SER A 128 -10.94 2.71 -11.94
N GLN A 129 -9.79 3.36 -11.77
CA GLN A 129 -9.32 4.45 -12.62
C GLN A 129 -8.75 3.94 -13.95
N MET A 130 -8.20 2.73 -13.97
CA MET A 130 -7.60 2.11 -15.16
C MET A 130 -8.60 1.32 -16.00
N LEU A 131 -9.69 0.82 -15.41
CA LEU A 131 -10.56 -0.17 -16.05
C LEU A 131 -11.24 0.34 -17.32
N TRP A 132 -11.68 1.60 -17.35
CA TRP A 132 -12.35 2.18 -18.52
C TRP A 132 -11.45 2.27 -19.75
N PRO A 133 -10.26 2.89 -19.69
CA PRO A 133 -9.30 2.87 -20.80
C PRO A 133 -8.98 1.46 -21.30
N PHE A 134 -8.77 0.50 -20.38
CA PHE A 134 -8.48 -0.89 -20.74
C PHE A 134 -9.67 -1.60 -21.40
N ARG A 135 -10.90 -1.38 -20.93
CA ARG A 135 -12.13 -1.93 -21.55
C ARG A 135 -12.35 -1.43 -22.97
N LEU A 136 -11.90 -0.21 -23.28
CA LEU A 136 -11.94 0.38 -24.61
C LEU A 136 -10.77 -0.04 -25.51
N GLY A 137 -9.83 -0.87 -25.01
CA GLY A 137 -8.62 -1.25 -25.75
C GLY A 137 -7.59 -0.13 -25.89
N LEU A 138 -7.72 0.92 -25.07
CA LEU A 138 -6.81 2.07 -25.02
C LEU A 138 -5.80 1.96 -23.87
N GLY A 139 -5.76 0.81 -23.19
CA GLY A 139 -4.83 0.53 -22.12
C GLY A 139 -3.42 0.21 -22.62
N GLY A 140 -2.46 0.28 -21.71
CA GLY A 140 -1.08 -0.08 -21.97
C GLY A 140 -0.16 0.26 -20.80
N PRO A 141 1.14 -0.04 -20.94
CA PRO A 141 2.12 0.21 -19.89
C PRO A 141 2.34 1.72 -19.66
N LEU A 142 2.72 2.08 -18.44
CA LEU A 142 3.14 3.43 -18.09
C LEU A 142 4.66 3.55 -18.30
N GLY A 143 5.08 4.57 -19.05
CA GLY A 143 6.50 4.80 -19.34
C GLY A 143 7.12 3.63 -20.11
N SER A 144 8.23 3.08 -19.61
CA SER A 144 8.87 1.91 -20.23
C SER A 144 8.11 0.61 -19.98
N GLY A 145 7.28 0.55 -18.93
CA GLY A 145 6.64 -0.67 -18.46
C GLY A 145 7.58 -1.65 -17.76
N LEU A 146 8.88 -1.37 -17.70
CA LEU A 146 9.88 -2.28 -17.12
C LEU A 146 9.99 -2.17 -15.60
N GLN A 147 9.45 -1.09 -15.03
CA GLN A 147 9.48 -0.88 -13.59
C GLN A 147 8.76 -2.01 -12.86
N PRO A 148 9.30 -2.51 -11.73
CA PRO A 148 8.60 -3.44 -10.88
C PRO A 148 7.25 -2.89 -10.44
N PHE A 149 6.26 -3.76 -10.31
CA PHE A 149 4.91 -3.38 -9.90
C PHE A 149 4.55 -4.15 -8.63
N PRO A 150 4.85 -3.62 -7.43
CA PRO A 150 4.46 -4.24 -6.18
C PRO A 150 2.93 -4.19 -6.03
N TRP A 151 2.27 -5.34 -5.98
CA TRP A 151 0.80 -5.43 -5.97
C TRP A 151 0.29 -6.47 -4.97
N ILE A 152 -0.96 -6.31 -4.55
CA ILE A 152 -1.69 -7.29 -3.73
C ILE A 152 -3.17 -7.27 -4.07
N HIS A 153 -3.83 -8.42 -4.02
CA HIS A 153 -5.30 -8.46 -4.13
C HIS A 153 -5.95 -7.92 -2.84
N ILE A 154 -7.06 -7.19 -2.95
CA ILE A 154 -7.75 -6.58 -1.81
C ILE A 154 -8.15 -7.60 -0.74
N ARG A 155 -8.55 -8.81 -1.17
CA ARG A 155 -8.90 -9.91 -0.26
C ARG A 155 -7.69 -10.44 0.49
N ASP A 156 -6.52 -10.44 -0.14
CA ASP A 156 -5.27 -10.84 0.52
C ASP A 156 -4.79 -9.78 1.50
N LEU A 157 -4.86 -8.49 1.14
CA LEU A 157 -4.52 -7.43 2.09
C LEU A 157 -5.43 -7.47 3.32
N ALA A 158 -6.74 -7.63 3.12
CA ALA A 158 -7.69 -7.80 4.22
C ALA A 158 -7.35 -9.06 5.06
N GLY A 159 -7.01 -10.17 4.41
CA GLY A 159 -6.61 -11.40 5.08
C GLY A 159 -5.33 -11.25 5.89
N ILE A 160 -4.31 -10.54 5.38
CA ILE A 160 -3.07 -10.25 6.13
C ILE A 160 -3.39 -9.40 7.37
N ILE A 161 -4.29 -8.42 7.24
CA ILE A 161 -4.72 -7.60 8.39
C ILE A 161 -5.43 -8.48 9.44
N CYS A 162 -6.38 -9.33 9.03
CA CYS A 162 -7.04 -10.27 9.94
C CYS A 162 -6.04 -11.23 10.59
N HIS A 163 -5.13 -11.81 9.82
CA HIS A 163 -4.06 -12.68 10.31
C HIS A 163 -3.17 -11.99 11.34
N ALA A 164 -2.83 -10.72 11.10
CA ALA A 164 -2.08 -9.89 12.04
C ALA A 164 -2.87 -9.58 13.31
N LEU A 165 -4.19 -9.45 13.25
CA LEU A 165 -5.02 -9.26 14.44
C LEU A 165 -5.14 -10.54 15.27
N GLU A 166 -5.30 -11.70 14.62
CA GLU A 166 -5.58 -12.98 15.27
C GLU A 166 -4.31 -13.71 15.77
N SER A 167 -3.17 -13.51 15.12
CA SER A 167 -1.92 -14.21 15.45
C SER A 167 -1.18 -13.59 16.64
N GLU A 168 -1.30 -14.17 17.83
CA GLU A 168 -0.74 -13.61 19.08
C GLU A 168 0.80 -13.42 19.08
N HIS A 169 1.53 -14.16 18.25
CA HIS A 169 3.00 -14.10 18.19
C HIS A 169 3.53 -13.12 17.13
N LEU A 170 2.66 -12.57 16.28
CA LEU A 170 3.09 -11.81 15.10
C LEU A 170 3.33 -10.35 15.45
N GLN A 171 4.54 -9.84 15.25
CA GLN A 171 4.90 -8.45 15.55
C GLN A 171 5.87 -7.90 14.53
N GLY A 172 5.95 -6.57 14.43
CA GLY A 172 6.88 -5.89 13.53
C GLY A 172 6.28 -5.65 12.14
N VAL A 173 7.11 -5.76 11.10
CA VAL A 173 6.74 -5.37 9.73
C VAL A 173 6.38 -6.59 8.90
N LEU A 174 5.32 -6.45 8.09
CA LEU A 174 4.89 -7.36 7.04
C LEU A 174 4.81 -6.61 5.71
N ASN A 175 5.31 -7.21 4.63
CA ASN A 175 5.07 -6.69 3.29
C ASN A 175 3.76 -7.23 2.73
N GLY A 176 2.78 -6.34 2.58
CA GLY A 176 1.48 -6.63 1.95
C GLY A 176 1.57 -6.64 0.43
N VAL A 177 2.30 -7.60 -0.12
CA VAL A 177 2.44 -7.85 -1.57
C VAL A 177 2.24 -9.33 -1.88
N ALA A 178 1.73 -9.65 -3.07
CA ALA A 178 1.56 -11.03 -3.51
C ALA A 178 2.92 -11.73 -3.74
N PRO A 179 3.04 -13.05 -3.53
CA PRO A 179 4.28 -13.81 -3.74
C PRO A 179 4.84 -13.71 -5.17
N SER A 180 4.00 -13.58 -6.20
CA SER A 180 4.47 -13.39 -7.58
C SER A 180 4.84 -11.94 -7.91
N SER A 181 4.64 -11.01 -6.98
CA SER A 181 4.85 -9.58 -7.21
C SER A 181 6.30 -9.19 -7.57
N PRO A 182 7.38 -9.79 -7.00
CA PRO A 182 8.76 -9.48 -7.40
C PRO A 182 9.05 -9.70 -8.89
N ALA A 183 8.36 -10.66 -9.52
CA ALA A 183 8.49 -10.98 -10.94
C ALA A 183 7.55 -10.15 -11.83
N THR A 184 6.70 -9.30 -11.24
CA THR A 184 5.70 -8.52 -11.97
C THR A 184 6.26 -7.15 -12.33
N SER A 185 6.25 -6.81 -13.63
CA SER A 185 6.50 -5.45 -14.12
C SER A 185 5.19 -4.73 -14.43
N ASN A 186 5.23 -3.40 -14.57
CA ASN A 186 4.07 -2.64 -15.01
C ASN A 186 3.56 -3.08 -16.41
N GLY A 187 4.47 -3.48 -17.29
CA GLY A 187 4.16 -4.05 -18.60
C GLY A 187 3.45 -5.40 -18.50
N THR A 188 3.94 -6.29 -17.64
CA THR A 188 3.28 -7.57 -17.34
C THR A 188 1.87 -7.34 -16.80
N PHE A 189 1.71 -6.39 -15.87
CA PHE A 189 0.40 -6.01 -15.33
C PHE A 189 -0.55 -5.51 -16.41
N ALA A 190 -0.10 -4.59 -17.28
CA ALA A 190 -0.92 -4.08 -18.37
C ALA A 190 -1.35 -5.20 -19.34
N GLN A 191 -0.44 -6.12 -19.68
CA GLN A 191 -0.74 -7.26 -20.55
C GLN A 191 -1.77 -8.20 -19.93
N GLU A 192 -1.58 -8.61 -18.67
CA GLU A 192 -2.50 -9.51 -17.97
C GLU A 192 -3.88 -8.88 -17.75
N LEU A 193 -3.95 -7.58 -17.45
CA LEU A 193 -5.23 -6.87 -17.29
C LEU A 193 -6.00 -6.82 -18.62
N ALA A 194 -5.32 -6.52 -19.71
CA ALA A 194 -5.90 -6.54 -21.04
C ALA A 194 -6.35 -7.95 -21.46
N ALA A 195 -5.55 -8.97 -21.18
CA ALA A 195 -5.90 -10.37 -21.43
C ALA A 195 -7.15 -10.80 -20.64
N ALA A 196 -7.25 -10.44 -19.36
CA ALA A 196 -8.40 -10.74 -18.52
C ALA A 196 -9.69 -10.06 -19.05
N LEU A 197 -9.57 -8.91 -19.73
CA LEU A 197 -10.68 -8.19 -20.34
C LEU A 197 -10.97 -8.60 -21.80
N GLY A 198 -10.15 -9.47 -22.40
CA GLY A 198 -10.23 -9.81 -23.82
C GLY A 198 -9.94 -8.60 -24.74
N ARG A 199 -9.03 -7.71 -24.34
CA ARG A 199 -8.65 -6.49 -25.05
C ARG A 199 -7.14 -6.43 -25.33
N PRO A 200 -6.67 -5.62 -26.28
CA PRO A 200 -5.24 -5.32 -26.44
C PRO A 200 -4.74 -4.30 -25.39
N ALA A 201 -3.45 -4.37 -25.03
CA ALA A 201 -2.73 -3.38 -24.22
C ALA A 201 -1.52 -2.81 -24.98
N LEU A 202 -1.79 -2.04 -26.04
CA LEU A 202 -0.76 -1.62 -26.99
C LEU A 202 -0.39 -0.13 -26.90
N LEU A 203 -1.12 0.67 -26.12
CA LEU A 203 -0.89 2.11 -26.06
C LEU A 203 -0.10 2.50 -24.80
N PRO A 204 1.25 2.58 -24.88
CA PRO A 204 2.04 3.04 -23.75
C PRO A 204 1.68 4.49 -23.42
N VAL A 205 1.50 4.79 -22.13
CA VAL A 205 1.32 6.18 -21.67
C VAL A 205 2.70 6.79 -21.48
N PRO A 206 3.07 7.83 -22.23
CA PRO A 206 4.40 8.42 -22.12
C PRO A 206 4.66 8.99 -20.72
N ALA A 207 5.90 8.86 -20.23
CA ALA A 207 6.29 9.35 -18.91
C ALA A 207 6.00 10.84 -18.70
N TRP A 208 6.17 11.66 -19.74
CA TRP A 208 5.87 13.09 -19.67
C TRP A 208 4.37 13.37 -19.46
N ALA A 209 3.48 12.53 -20.00
CA ALA A 209 2.04 12.68 -19.81
C ALA A 209 1.63 12.34 -18.38
N VAL A 210 2.22 11.28 -17.80
CA VAL A 210 2.03 10.94 -16.38
C VAL A 210 2.50 12.08 -15.48
N ARG A 211 3.68 12.65 -15.75
CA ARG A 211 4.21 13.80 -15.00
C ARG A 211 3.35 15.05 -15.15
N ALA A 212 2.75 15.29 -16.31
CA ALA A 212 1.87 16.45 -16.53
C ALA A 212 0.58 16.35 -15.70
N VAL A 213 0.02 15.15 -15.54
CA VAL A 213 -1.22 14.93 -14.77
C VAL A 213 -0.93 14.91 -13.26
N PHE A 214 0.08 14.16 -12.82
CA PHE A 214 0.30 13.89 -11.41
C PHE A 214 1.36 14.80 -10.75
N GLY A 215 2.16 15.51 -11.53
CA GLY A 215 3.37 16.19 -11.03
C GLY A 215 4.55 15.21 -10.95
N ALA A 216 5.76 15.75 -10.84
CA ALA A 216 6.99 14.96 -10.89
C ALA A 216 7.10 14.01 -9.68
N GLU A 217 6.73 14.47 -8.50
CA GLU A 217 6.85 13.75 -7.23
C GLU A 217 5.94 12.51 -7.20
N ARG A 218 4.66 12.66 -7.54
CA ARG A 218 3.71 11.52 -7.57
C ARG A 218 3.95 10.58 -8.74
N ALA A 219 4.44 11.10 -9.86
CA ALA A 219 4.71 10.27 -11.03
C ALA A 219 5.78 9.19 -10.74
N ILE A 220 6.66 9.38 -9.76
CA ILE A 220 7.63 8.36 -9.31
C ILE A 220 6.90 7.09 -8.87
N MET A 221 5.77 7.20 -8.15
CA MET A 221 4.97 6.03 -7.71
C MET A 221 4.36 5.23 -8.87
N LEU A 222 4.31 5.80 -10.07
CA LEU A 222 3.68 5.20 -11.26
C LEU A 222 4.72 4.75 -12.31
N LEU A 223 5.83 5.49 -12.42
CA LEU A 223 6.87 5.31 -13.42
C LEU A 223 8.08 4.53 -12.91
N GLU A 224 8.22 4.39 -11.60
CA GLU A 224 9.28 3.64 -10.94
C GLU A 224 8.66 2.63 -9.97
N GLY A 225 9.45 1.70 -9.44
CA GLY A 225 8.94 0.70 -8.53
C GLY A 225 10.01 -0.16 -7.87
N GLN A 226 9.55 -1.02 -6.96
CA GLN A 226 10.38 -1.85 -6.09
C GLN A 226 10.00 -3.33 -6.25
N ARG A 227 10.99 -4.21 -6.31
CA ARG A 227 10.76 -5.66 -6.17
C ARG A 227 10.68 -5.98 -4.70
N VAL A 228 9.47 -6.21 -4.19
CA VAL A 228 9.22 -6.43 -2.77
C VAL A 228 8.78 -7.87 -2.56
N VAL A 229 9.45 -8.57 -1.65
CA VAL A 229 9.20 -9.96 -1.28
C VAL A 229 8.42 -9.97 0.05
N PRO A 230 7.30 -10.71 0.16
CA PRO A 230 6.51 -10.84 1.37
C PRO A 230 7.08 -11.91 2.32
N LYS A 231 8.37 -11.78 2.70
CA LYS A 231 9.10 -12.85 3.39
C LYS A 231 8.50 -13.14 4.77
N HIS A 232 8.41 -12.13 5.64
CA HIS A 232 7.82 -12.31 6.98
C HIS A 232 6.33 -12.63 6.90
N THR A 233 5.64 -12.09 5.89
CA THR A 233 4.22 -12.41 5.65
C THR A 233 4.02 -13.90 5.37
N LEU A 234 4.87 -14.50 4.52
CA LEU A 234 4.85 -15.94 4.26
C LEU A 234 5.30 -16.76 5.49
N GLU A 235 6.38 -16.35 6.15
CA GLU A 235 6.90 -17.02 7.35
C GLU A 235 5.91 -16.97 8.53
N SER A 236 5.00 -16.00 8.55
CA SER A 236 3.92 -15.92 9.54
C SER A 236 2.84 -17.00 9.37
N GLY A 237 2.90 -17.78 8.29
CA GLY A 237 1.90 -18.82 7.96
C GLY A 237 0.68 -18.30 7.22
N TYR A 238 0.67 -17.04 6.77
CA TYR A 238 -0.43 -16.52 5.96
C TYR A 238 -0.51 -17.24 4.60
N HIS A 239 -1.71 -17.69 4.24
CA HIS A 239 -1.97 -18.34 2.95
C HIS A 239 -2.69 -17.38 2.00
N PHE A 240 -2.01 -17.01 0.92
CA PHE A 240 -2.57 -16.14 -0.11
C PHE A 240 -3.67 -16.84 -0.91
N ILE A 241 -4.80 -16.15 -1.06
CA ILE A 241 -5.93 -16.51 -1.92
C ILE A 241 -5.56 -16.27 -3.38
N PHE A 242 -4.87 -15.16 -3.69
CA PHE A 242 -4.43 -14.80 -5.04
C PHE A 242 -2.91 -14.61 -5.10
N PRO A 243 -2.14 -15.71 -5.12
CA PRO A 243 -0.68 -15.63 -5.14
C PRO A 243 -0.11 -15.17 -6.50
N ASP A 244 -0.88 -15.33 -7.59
CA ASP A 244 -0.51 -14.97 -8.95
C ASP A 244 -1.42 -13.87 -9.54
N LEU A 245 -0.83 -13.08 -10.43
CA LEU A 245 -1.49 -11.89 -10.99
C LEU A 245 -2.67 -12.24 -11.90
N SER A 246 -2.56 -13.31 -12.68
CA SER A 246 -3.60 -13.70 -13.64
C SER A 246 -4.88 -14.11 -12.90
N GLY A 247 -4.76 -14.91 -11.84
CA GLY A 247 -5.87 -15.26 -10.95
C GLY A 247 -6.51 -14.04 -10.29
N ALA A 248 -5.70 -13.15 -9.73
CA ALA A 248 -6.17 -11.90 -9.12
C ALA A 248 -6.97 -11.04 -10.11
N LEU A 249 -6.44 -10.83 -11.31
CA LEU A 249 -7.09 -9.98 -12.31
C LEU A 249 -8.37 -10.60 -12.87
N LYS A 250 -8.43 -11.93 -13.03
CA LYS A 250 -9.66 -12.63 -13.42
C LYS A 250 -10.78 -12.44 -12.40
N ASP A 251 -10.50 -12.54 -11.10
CA ASP A 251 -11.48 -12.28 -10.03
C ASP A 251 -12.00 -10.84 -10.09
N ILE A 252 -11.11 -9.89 -10.35
CA ILE A 252 -11.45 -8.46 -10.38
C ILE A 252 -12.36 -8.09 -11.56
N VAL A 253 -12.16 -8.71 -12.73
CA VAL A 253 -12.88 -8.32 -13.96
C VAL A 253 -14.10 -9.17 -14.28
N ALA A 254 -14.28 -10.32 -13.60
CA ALA A 254 -15.46 -11.17 -13.68
C ALA A 254 -16.75 -10.42 -13.29
#